data_AF-A0A955T4Z3-F1
#
_entry.id   AF-A0A955T4Z3-F1
#
_cell.length_a   1.000
_cell.length_b   1.000
_cell.length_c   1.000
_cell.angle_alpha   90.00
_cell.angle_beta   90.00
_cell.angle_gamma   90.00
#
_symmetry.space_group_name_H-M   'P 1'
#
loop_
_entity.id
_entity.type
_entity.pdbx_description
1 polymer ?
#
loop_
_entity_poly.entity_id
_entity_poly.type
_entity_poly.pdbx_seq_one_letter_code
_entity_poly.pdbx_strand_id
1 'polypeptide(L)' 'MMSEQQPLPPLETFENQFPERDYEIRIECPEFNSVCPKTGLPDFGTLVFTYHPDKLCVELKSLKLYLVGYRNRGIF' A
#
# COMPACT_ATOMS: atom_id res chain seq x y z
N MET A 1 -0.73 6.85 -26.45
CA MET A 1 -2.07 6.61 -25.87
C MET A 1 -1.86 6.28 -24.41
N MET A 2 -2.26 7.14 -23.47
CA MET A 2 -2.28 6.78 -22.05
C MET A 2 -3.37 5.72 -21.89
N SER A 3 -2.97 4.45 -21.78
CA SER A 3 -3.89 3.37 -21.42
C SER A 3 -4.57 3.73 -20.09
N GLU A 4 -5.90 3.66 -20.04
CA GLU A 4 -6.64 3.83 -18.79
C GLU A 4 -6.07 2.88 -17.73
N GLN A 5 -5.61 3.44 -16.61
CA GLN A 5 -5.07 2.65 -15.52
C GLN A 5 -6.23 1.93 -14.83
N GLN A 6 -6.15 0.61 -14.70
CA GLN A 6 -7.15 -0.18 -13.98
C GLN A 6 -7.29 0.33 -12.52
N PRO A 7 -8.50 0.34 -11.95
CA PRO A 7 -8.68 0.70 -10.54
C PRO A 7 -7.84 -0.20 -9.64
N LEU A 8 -7.33 0.37 -8.55
CA LEU A 8 -6.59 -0.39 -7.54
C LEU A 8 -7.55 -1.31 -6.78
N PRO A 9 -7.08 -2.50 -6.33
CA PRO A 9 -7.83 -3.32 -5.39
C PRO A 9 -8.21 -2.49 -4.15
N PRO A 10 -9.41 -2.68 -3.56
CA PRO A 10 -9.80 -1.94 -2.38
C PRO A 10 -8.92 -2.32 -1.16
N LEU A 11 -8.76 -1.38 -0.23
CA LEU A 11 -8.21 -1.66 1.09
C LEU A 11 -9.33 -2.17 2.00
N GLU A 12 -9.00 -3.16 2.81
CA GLU A 12 -9.87 -3.72 3.84
C GLU A 12 -9.30 -3.37 5.22
N THR A 13 -10.17 -3.40 6.22
CA THR A 13 -9.83 -3.11 7.61
C THR A 13 -10.49 -4.10 8.53
N PHE A 14 -9.94 -4.25 9.73
CA PHE A 14 -10.55 -5.02 10.82
C PHE A 14 -10.57 -4.19 12.12
N GLU A 15 -11.42 -4.59 13.06
CA GLU A 15 -11.55 -3.90 14.35
C GLU A 15 -10.26 -3.99 15.18
N ASN A 16 -9.82 -2.85 15.70
CA ASN A 16 -8.74 -2.78 16.69
C ASN A 16 -9.19 -3.53 17.96
N GLN A 17 -8.45 -4.56 18.35
CA GLN A 17 -8.75 -5.38 19.53
C GLN A 17 -8.41 -4.67 20.86
N PHE A 18 -7.62 -3.60 20.81
CA PHE A 18 -7.14 -2.87 21.99
C PHE A 18 -7.30 -1.35 21.79
N PRO A 19 -8.52 -0.82 21.56
CA PRO A 19 -8.74 0.59 21.24
C PRO A 19 -8.40 1.54 22.41
N GLU A 20 -8.42 1.04 23.64
CA GLU A 20 -8.08 1.82 24.85
C GLU A 20 -6.57 1.93 25.09
N ARG A 21 -5.75 1.23 24.30
CA ARG A 21 -4.29 1.27 24.42
C ARG A 21 -3.73 2.08 23.27
N ASP A 22 -2.86 3.03 23.60
CA ASP A 22 -2.03 3.68 22.60
C ASP A 22 -0.87 2.74 22.22
N TYR A 23 -0.80 2.38 20.93
CA TYR A 23 0.28 1.56 20.40
C TYR A 23 0.53 1.89 18.93
N GLU A 24 1.76 1.72 18.49
CA GLU A 24 2.17 1.97 17.11
C GLU A 24 2.16 0.67 16.30
N ILE A 25 1.56 0.70 15.12
CA ILE A 25 1.71 -0.32 14.10
C ILE A 25 2.72 0.18 13.07
N ARG A 26 3.81 -0.58 12.90
CA ARG A 26 4.81 -0.38 11.85
C ARG A 26 4.71 -1.52 10.83
N ILE A 27 4.55 -1.17 9.56
CA ILE A 27 4.51 -2.12 8.43
C ILE A 27 5.61 -1.75 7.46
N GLU A 28 6.46 -2.72 7.13
CA GLU A 28 7.52 -2.57 6.13
C GLU A 28 7.18 -3.40 4.89
N CYS A 29 7.18 -2.76 3.73
CA CYS A 29 6.90 -3.38 2.44
C CYS A 29 8.12 -3.20 1.52
N PRO A 30 9.15 -4.06 1.64
CA PRO A 30 10.38 -3.96 0.83
C PRO A 30 10.20 -4.39 -0.63
N GLU A 31 9.03 -4.94 -0.98
CA GLU A 31 8.72 -5.48 -2.30
C GLU A 31 7.98 -4.48 -3.21
N PHE A 32 7.82 -3.22 -2.78
CA PHE A 32 7.12 -2.23 -3.57
C PHE A 32 7.86 -1.94 -4.88
N ASN A 33 7.09 -1.90 -5.97
CA ASN A 33 7.58 -1.56 -7.29
C ASN A 33 6.47 -0.92 -8.13
N SER A 34 6.88 -0.07 -9.07
CA SER A 34 6.02 0.62 -10.03
C SER A 34 6.75 0.84 -11.35
N VAL A 35 6.12 1.56 -12.29
CA VAL A 35 6.75 1.93 -13.57
C VAL A 35 7.11 3.42 -13.53
N CYS A 36 8.33 3.76 -13.92
CA CYS A 36 8.73 5.16 -14.11
C CYS A 36 8.00 5.74 -15.33
N PRO A 37 7.19 6.82 -15.20
CA PRO A 37 6.45 7.40 -16.32
C PRO A 37 7.34 7.96 -17.44
N LYS A 38 8.60 8.29 -17.12
CA LYS A 38 9.56 8.88 -18.06
C LYS A 38 10.31 7.84 -18.89
N THR A 39 10.77 6.77 -18.25
CA THR A 39 11.67 5.78 -18.88
C THR A 39 10.97 4.47 -19.23
N GLY A 40 9.81 4.18 -18.63
CA GLY A 40 9.12 2.90 -18.75
C GLY A 40 9.83 1.75 -18.02
N LEU A 41 10.90 2.03 -17.28
CA LEU A 41 11.62 1.04 -16.48
C LEU A 41 10.94 0.85 -15.11
N PRO A 42 11.14 -0.31 -14.47
CA PRO A 42 10.61 -0.55 -13.12
C PRO A 42 11.38 0.28 -12.07
N ASP A 43 10.64 0.92 -11.19
CA ASP A 43 11.13 1.54 -9.96
C ASP A 43 10.91 0.57 -8.79
N PHE A 44 11.86 0.53 -7.86
CA PHE A 44 11.78 -0.30 -6.65
C PHE A 44 12.00 0.57 -5.41
N GLY A 45 11.33 0.22 -4.32
CA GLY A 45 11.52 0.91 -3.06
C GLY A 45 10.95 0.14 -1.88
N THR A 46 11.38 0.52 -0.68
CA THR A 46 10.78 0.05 0.57
C THR A 46 9.80 1.11 1.04
N LEU A 47 8.51 0.74 1.11
CA LEU A 47 7.51 1.58 1.76
C LEU A 47 7.43 1.21 3.24
N VAL A 48 7.40 2.23 4.09
CA VAL A 48 7.27 2.08 5.53
C VAL A 48 6.05 2.87 5.98
N PHE A 49 5.08 2.18 6.55
CA PHE A 49 3.89 2.78 7.15
C PHE A 49 4.01 2.70 8.65
N THR A 50 3.76 3.83 9.32
CA THR A 50 3.72 3.90 10.77
C THR A 50 2.45 4.66 11.15
N TYR A 51 1.61 4.05 11.99
CA TYR A 51 0.38 4.68 12.45
C TYR A 51 -0.06 4.17 13.82
N HIS A 52 -0.84 4.97 14.54
CA HIS A 52 -1.52 4.58 15.77
C HIS A 52 -2.99 4.29 15.40
N PRO A 53 -3.46 3.02 15.49
CA PRO A 53 -4.84 2.70 15.16
C PRO A 53 -5.81 3.22 16.23
N ASP A 54 -6.88 3.88 15.79
CA ASP A 54 -8.07 4.14 16.62
C ASP A 54 -8.98 2.88 16.59
N LYS A 55 -10.13 2.93 15.93
CA LYS A 55 -11.08 1.79 15.89
C LYS A 55 -10.72 0.68 14.92
N LEU A 56 -9.90 0.99 13.90
CA LEU A 56 -9.65 0.10 12.77
C LEU A 56 -8.15 -0.05 12.51
N CYS A 57 -7.77 -1.26 12.12
CA CYS A 57 -6.44 -1.61 11.64
C CYS A 57 -6.52 -1.98 10.15
N VAL A 58 -5.48 -1.64 9.38
CA VAL A 58 -5.38 -2.06 7.97
C VAL A 58 -5.16 -3.56 7.86
N GLU A 59 -5.89 -4.22 6.97
CA GLU A 59 -5.72 -5.65 6.71
C GLU A 59 -4.54 -5.85 5.73
N LEU A 60 -3.55 -6.68 6.13
CA LEU A 60 -2.26 -6.76 5.44
C LEU A 60 -2.33 -7.40 4.04
N LYS A 61 -3.26 -8.33 3.79
CA LYS A 61 -3.45 -8.91 2.46
C LYS A 61 -4.00 -7.88 1.48
N SER A 62 -4.99 -7.10 1.87
CA SER A 62 -5.59 -6.03 1.05
C SER A 62 -4.55 -4.94 0.78
N LEU A 63 -3.74 -4.57 1.77
CA LEU A 63 -2.60 -3.65 1.59
C LEU A 63 -1.61 -4.22 0.56
N LYS A 64 -1.24 -5.50 0.68
CA LYS A 64 -0.35 -6.16 -0.29
C LYS A 64 -0.93 -6.12 -1.71
N LEU A 65 -2.22 -6.45 -1.88
CA LEU A 65 -2.88 -6.42 -3.18
C LEU A 65 -2.96 -5.00 -3.75
N TYR A 66 -3.26 -4.01 -2.91
CA TYR A 66 -3.26 -2.59 -3.27
C TYR A 66 -1.89 -2.17 -3.80
N LEU A 67 -0.79 -2.51 -3.09
CA LEU A 67 0.57 -2.19 -3.52
C LEU A 67 0.98 -2.92 -4.79
N VAL A 68 0.62 -4.20 -4.95
CA VAL A 68 0.84 -4.97 -6.20
C VAL A 68 0.11 -4.33 -7.39
N GLY A 69 -1.01 -3.65 -7.16
CA GLY A 69 -1.72 -2.88 -8.19
C GLY A 69 -0.87 -1.78 -8.85
N TYR A 70 0.23 -1.35 -8.22
CA TYR A 70 1.16 -0.37 -8.79
C TYR A 70 2.24 -0.98 -9.70
N ARG A 71 2.45 -2.30 -9.70
CA ARG A 71 3.54 -2.98 -10.43
C ARG A 71 3.64 -2.57 -11.91
N ASN A 72 2.50 -2.38 -12.57
CA ASN A 72 2.42 -2.01 -13.99
C ASN A 72 1.89 -0.57 -14.18
N ARG A 73 1.86 0.23 -13.12
CA ARG A 73 1.28 1.57 -13.11
C ARG A 73 2.37 2.62 -13.14
N GLY A 74 2.27 3.54 -14.10
CA GLY A 74 3.14 4.72 -14.17
C GLY A 74 2.78 5.72 -13.07
N ILE A 75 3.69 5.97 -12.12
CA ILE A 75 3.53 6.94 -11.02
C ILE A 75 4.83 7.72 -10.74
N PHE A 76 4.75 8.94 -10.24
CA PHE A 76 5.90 9.75 -9.82
C PHE A 76 6.19 9.63 -8.33
#